data_AF-A0A9Q8UU23-F1
#
_entry.id   AF-A0A9Q8UU23-F1
#
_cell.length_a   1.000
_cell.length_b   1.000
_cell.length_c   1.000
_cell.angle_alpha   90.00
_cell.angle_beta   90.00
_cell.angle_gamma   90.00
#
_symmetry.space_group_name_H-M   'P 1'
#
loop_
_entity.id
_entity.type
_entity.pdbx_description
1 polymer ?
#
loop_
_entity_poly.entity_id
_entity_poly.type
_entity_poly.pdbx_seq_one_letter_code
_entity_poly.pdbx_strand_id
1 'polypeptide(L)'
;MPHWYDHIKRAESLWTREERVNNPRWKVLFDLLDRLVYERTEDFAKCQALLFNHREVDEHLGLPWDRGTWKPLHIAAFLALPSWTEHLLDRGESLEEISNDRTVLQAAAKGEGSKEILELLLQRGADSNAETDKRMPAVHSWLWTLPSYECMELFVRHGAKLDTIDKVNGWSVLHYFADTAEDVKVLDLLLKDDVNGNHADINAKDEAGETPLHVLMSRREVPADILASFIDRGANVNVEDKDSERPLYEASIAGDHAAMEVILLSVTDIDDPNDYGRRALHQAAWSGYTDCVKTLLKWKADPNILDKHDRTPLDDVERRLTIEQADLRKGRTALHAAAYWGQVGSVRLLLEHGADATIKDKDGKTALELACARWVLSGQQHFEDTIELLVDKDPTSAVNDRDLHSSAAANGSKRILEKLHHLQADLTKPDDFGWTSLMLAKGFGHTDAEKFLQRVDSARVETLPTRWVNMPAHVEVDATGTVLKCSSTDIPPTAISTDKPLRGDLKSYYFEVTSKKMDGVEQATYPERPHTQSLPSASVRWEPQLEVFLAGNRVSTLPMRAPSSGEVEERDELRCEPGDTFGCGVDLEANTMWVTKNGEKIEMDFFKNV
;
A
#
# COMPACT_ATOMS: atom_id res chain seq x y z
N MET A 1 -46.79 26.63 5.62
CA MET A 1 -46.18 25.86 6.73
C MET A 1 -45.64 24.58 6.14
N PRO A 2 -44.31 24.43 5.99
CA PRO A 2 -43.71 23.24 5.36
C PRO A 2 -43.93 21.93 6.15
N HIS A 3 -44.34 21.99 7.42
CA HIS A 3 -44.45 20.86 8.34
C HIS A 3 -45.88 20.60 8.85
N TRP A 4 -46.90 20.95 8.06
CA TRP A 4 -48.30 20.81 8.51
C TRP A 4 -48.67 19.36 8.84
N TYR A 5 -48.09 18.40 8.12
CA TYR A 5 -48.31 16.96 8.31
C TYR A 5 -47.71 16.43 9.62
N ASP A 6 -46.64 17.04 10.14
CA ASP A 6 -46.04 16.65 11.43
C ASP A 6 -47.01 16.89 12.60
N HIS A 7 -47.85 17.92 12.49
CA HIS A 7 -48.90 18.16 13.48
C HIS A 7 -49.97 17.07 13.45
N ILE A 8 -50.29 16.55 12.26
CA ILE A 8 -51.24 15.44 12.11
C ILE A 8 -50.61 14.16 12.65
N LYS A 9 -49.40 13.79 12.24
CA LYS A 9 -48.66 12.63 12.79
C LYS A 9 -48.61 12.67 14.31
N ARG A 10 -48.28 13.84 14.88
CA ARG A 10 -48.25 14.03 16.33
C ARG A 10 -49.62 13.84 16.95
N ALA A 11 -50.68 14.38 16.35
CA ALA A 11 -52.05 14.12 16.80
C ALA A 11 -52.41 12.63 16.73
N GLU A 12 -52.10 11.93 15.65
CA GLU A 12 -52.36 10.50 15.48
C GLU A 12 -51.60 9.65 16.51
N SER A 13 -50.41 10.07 16.93
CA SER A 13 -49.65 9.39 17.98
C SER A 13 -50.24 9.55 19.40
N LEU A 14 -51.06 10.59 19.62
CA LEU A 14 -51.63 10.92 20.93
C LEU A 14 -53.02 10.35 21.18
N TRP A 15 -53.75 9.98 20.13
CA TRP A 15 -55.13 9.52 20.21
C TRP A 15 -55.34 8.21 19.46
N THR A 16 -56.05 7.26 20.07
CA THR A 16 -56.39 6.01 19.38
C THR A 16 -57.31 6.26 18.19
N ARG A 17 -57.40 5.32 17.25
CA ARG A 17 -58.32 5.43 16.10
C ARG A 17 -59.77 5.68 16.53
N GLU A 18 -60.24 5.00 17.56
CA GLU A 18 -61.60 5.12 18.10
C GLU A 18 -61.87 6.49 18.74
N GLU A 19 -60.87 7.05 19.43
CA GLU A 19 -60.94 8.40 20.01
C GLU A 19 -60.98 9.47 18.90
N ARG A 20 -60.23 9.28 17.82
CA ARG A 20 -60.20 10.20 16.67
C ARG A 20 -61.56 10.26 15.97
N VAL A 21 -62.17 9.12 15.69
CA VAL A 21 -63.48 9.02 14.99
C VAL A 21 -64.59 9.76 15.75
N ASN A 22 -64.59 9.72 17.08
CA ASN A 22 -65.61 10.37 17.91
C ASN A 22 -65.30 11.83 18.25
N ASN A 23 -64.17 12.37 17.81
CA ASN A 23 -63.72 13.71 18.18
C ASN A 23 -64.05 14.73 17.07
N PRO A 24 -64.93 15.71 17.32
CA PRO A 24 -65.38 16.67 16.30
C PRO A 24 -64.26 17.57 15.77
N ARG A 25 -63.13 17.69 16.49
CA ARG A 25 -61.98 18.48 16.02
C ARG A 25 -61.31 17.86 14.80
N TRP A 26 -61.35 16.53 14.64
CA TRP A 26 -60.83 15.85 13.46
C TRP A 26 -61.64 16.20 12.22
N LYS A 27 -62.98 16.28 12.34
CA LYS A 27 -63.83 16.77 11.26
C LYS A 27 -63.44 18.18 10.82
N VAL A 28 -63.24 19.09 11.77
CA VAL A 28 -62.79 20.47 11.46
C VAL A 28 -61.42 20.48 10.77
N LEU A 29 -60.50 19.62 11.19
CA LEU A 29 -59.19 19.46 10.55
C LEU A 29 -59.35 18.97 9.10
N PHE A 30 -60.16 17.95 8.85
CA PHE A 30 -60.41 17.45 7.49
C PHE A 30 -61.10 18.48 6.61
N ASP A 31 -62.08 19.24 7.13
CA ASP A 31 -62.71 20.35 6.39
C ASP A 31 -61.70 21.45 6.01
N LEU A 32 -60.62 21.64 6.79
CA LEU A 32 -59.54 22.56 6.45
C LEU A 32 -58.59 21.97 5.39
N LEU A 33 -58.30 20.67 5.49
CA LEU A 33 -57.47 19.96 4.50
C LEU A 33 -58.18 19.91 3.15
N ASP A 34 -59.47 19.59 3.11
CA ASP A 34 -60.26 19.57 1.88
C ASP A 34 -60.24 20.95 1.20
N ARG A 35 -60.37 22.04 1.96
CA ARG A 35 -60.23 23.41 1.42
C ARG A 35 -58.84 23.69 0.89
N LEU A 36 -57.79 23.27 1.60
CA LEU A 36 -56.42 23.43 1.11
C LEU A 36 -56.21 22.68 -0.21
N VAL A 37 -56.72 21.45 -0.28
CA VAL A 37 -56.41 20.50 -1.33
C VAL A 37 -57.24 20.74 -2.59
N TYR A 38 -58.55 20.97 -2.45
CA TYR A 38 -59.47 21.07 -3.58
C TYR A 38 -59.87 22.50 -3.94
N GLU A 39 -59.86 23.44 -2.98
CA GLU A 39 -60.19 24.84 -3.25
C GLU A 39 -58.95 25.71 -3.47
N ARG A 40 -57.82 25.38 -2.84
CA ARG A 40 -56.54 26.11 -2.92
C ARG A 40 -55.42 25.27 -3.55
N THR A 41 -55.70 24.66 -4.70
CA THR A 41 -54.80 23.74 -5.41
C THR A 41 -53.39 24.29 -5.65
N GLU A 42 -53.24 25.59 -5.97
CA GLU A 42 -51.93 26.24 -6.12
C GLU A 42 -51.12 26.27 -4.81
N ASP A 43 -51.79 26.47 -3.67
CA ASP A 43 -51.12 26.50 -2.38
C ASP A 43 -50.78 25.10 -1.91
N PHE A 44 -51.63 24.12 -2.21
CA PHE A 44 -51.30 22.70 -2.01
C PHE A 44 -50.09 22.29 -2.86
N ALA A 45 -50.03 22.71 -4.13
CA ALA A 45 -48.87 22.49 -4.99
C ALA A 45 -47.58 23.10 -4.42
N LYS A 46 -47.63 24.33 -3.89
CA LYS A 46 -46.49 24.96 -3.19
C LYS A 46 -46.08 24.17 -1.93
N CYS A 47 -47.04 23.66 -1.17
CA CYS A 47 -46.77 22.80 -0.02
C CYS A 47 -46.06 21.51 -0.42
N GLN A 48 -46.45 20.89 -1.53
CA GLN A 48 -45.78 19.70 -2.07
C GLN A 48 -44.35 20.03 -2.55
N ALA A 49 -44.15 21.15 -3.23
CA ALA A 49 -42.81 21.56 -3.68
C ALA A 49 -41.83 21.69 -2.50
N LEU A 50 -42.28 22.17 -1.34
CA LEU A 50 -41.48 22.23 -0.11
C LEU A 50 -41.22 20.84 0.49
N LEU A 51 -42.16 19.91 0.35
CA LEU A 51 -42.03 18.52 0.84
C LEU A 51 -40.89 17.78 0.13
N PHE A 52 -40.75 17.99 -1.18
CA PHE A 52 -39.79 17.28 -2.03
C PHE A 52 -38.46 18.03 -2.21
N ASN A 53 -38.38 19.34 -1.93
CA ASN A 53 -37.14 20.13 -2.01
C ASN A 53 -36.12 19.83 -0.89
N HIS A 54 -36.54 19.24 0.23
CA HIS A 54 -35.69 18.99 1.40
C HIS A 54 -35.13 17.57 1.49
N ARG A 55 -35.57 16.65 0.63
CA ARG A 55 -34.94 15.32 0.53
C ARG A 55 -33.88 15.42 -0.57
N GLU A 56 -32.61 15.36 -0.15
CA GLU A 56 -31.46 15.35 -1.05
C GLU A 56 -31.71 14.37 -2.21
N VAL A 57 -31.28 14.79 -3.39
CA VAL A 57 -31.33 14.01 -4.62
C VAL A 57 -30.67 12.68 -4.32
N ASP A 58 -31.46 11.63 -4.20
CA ASP A 58 -30.94 10.29 -4.12
C ASP A 58 -30.53 9.88 -5.54
N GLU A 59 -29.28 10.19 -5.88
CA GLU A 59 -28.66 9.87 -7.16
C GLU A 59 -28.60 8.35 -7.42
N HIS A 60 -28.89 7.50 -6.41
CA HIS A 60 -28.91 6.04 -6.55
C HIS A 60 -30.29 5.47 -6.94
N LEU A 61 -31.36 6.27 -6.89
CA LEU A 61 -32.73 5.80 -7.10
C LEU A 61 -33.25 5.88 -8.55
N GLY A 62 -32.40 6.10 -9.56
CA GLY A 62 -32.65 5.83 -10.99
C GLY A 62 -33.93 6.37 -11.67
N LEU A 63 -34.82 7.08 -10.96
CA LEU A 63 -36.09 7.58 -11.44
C LEU A 63 -36.22 9.03 -10.97
N PRO A 64 -36.22 10.02 -11.89
CA PRO A 64 -36.31 11.41 -11.52
C PRO A 64 -37.54 11.67 -10.64
N TRP A 65 -37.38 12.54 -9.64
CA TRP A 65 -38.52 13.21 -9.01
C TRP A 65 -39.19 14.06 -10.10
N ASP A 66 -40.14 13.47 -10.82
CA ASP A 66 -40.86 14.18 -11.86
C ASP A 66 -41.71 15.29 -11.22
N ARG A 67 -41.54 16.50 -11.75
CA ARG A 67 -41.93 17.80 -11.18
C ARG A 67 -43.44 18.08 -11.23
N GLY A 68 -44.28 17.06 -10.99
CA GLY A 68 -45.74 17.14 -11.01
C GLY A 68 -46.36 17.18 -9.61
N THR A 69 -47.54 17.79 -9.45
CA THR A 69 -48.32 17.73 -8.21
C THR A 69 -48.94 16.35 -8.02
N TRP A 70 -48.56 15.66 -6.93
CA TRP A 70 -49.18 14.41 -6.51
C TRP A 70 -50.64 14.65 -6.10
N LYS A 71 -51.48 13.65 -6.33
CA LYS A 71 -52.87 13.65 -5.85
C LYS A 71 -52.95 13.54 -4.33
N PRO A 72 -54.06 13.96 -3.72
CA PRO A 72 -54.15 14.07 -2.26
C PRO A 72 -53.97 12.73 -1.57
N LEU A 73 -54.64 11.68 -2.04
CA LEU A 73 -54.49 10.34 -1.48
C LEU A 73 -53.07 9.78 -1.61
N HIS A 74 -52.35 10.13 -2.68
CA HIS A 74 -50.94 9.73 -2.83
C HIS A 74 -50.03 10.44 -1.81
N ILE A 75 -50.27 11.74 -1.54
CA ILE A 75 -49.55 12.48 -0.50
C ILE A 75 -49.89 11.94 0.90
N ALA A 76 -51.16 11.65 1.17
CA ALA A 76 -51.60 11.07 2.44
C ALA A 76 -50.92 9.71 2.70
N ALA A 77 -50.87 8.87 1.68
CA ALA A 77 -50.22 7.57 1.70
C ALA A 77 -48.69 7.69 1.87
N PHE A 78 -48.02 8.53 1.06
CA PHE A 78 -46.58 8.77 1.14
C PHE A 78 -46.15 9.34 2.50
N LEU A 79 -46.96 10.18 3.11
CA LEU A 79 -46.68 10.76 4.42
C LEU A 79 -47.07 9.85 5.58
N ALA A 80 -47.66 8.67 5.32
CA ALA A 80 -48.16 7.76 6.34
C ALA A 80 -49.18 8.39 7.29
N LEU A 81 -50.24 9.02 6.74
CA LEU A 81 -51.30 9.70 7.51
C LEU A 81 -52.61 8.87 7.48
N PRO A 82 -52.81 7.87 8.36
CA PRO A 82 -53.93 6.93 8.27
C PRO A 82 -55.29 7.60 8.33
N SER A 83 -55.49 8.55 9.25
CA SER A 83 -56.81 9.18 9.38
C SER A 83 -57.16 10.06 8.19
N TRP A 84 -56.18 10.72 7.58
CA TRP A 84 -56.44 11.51 6.36
C TRP A 84 -56.63 10.60 5.14
N THR A 85 -55.89 9.49 5.07
CA THR A 85 -56.08 8.46 4.04
C THR A 85 -57.51 7.88 4.10
N GLU A 86 -57.99 7.51 5.30
CA GLU A 86 -59.37 7.04 5.48
C GLU A 86 -60.40 8.09 5.03
N HIS A 87 -60.23 9.35 5.43
CA HIS A 87 -61.14 10.43 5.03
C HIS A 87 -61.20 10.62 3.50
N LEU A 88 -60.05 10.56 2.81
CA LEU A 88 -60.00 10.69 1.35
C LEU A 88 -60.64 9.49 0.64
N LEU A 89 -60.45 8.28 1.16
CA LEU A 89 -61.12 7.07 0.64
C LEU A 89 -62.63 7.12 0.87
N ASP A 90 -63.08 7.59 2.03
CA ASP A 90 -64.50 7.73 2.35
C ASP A 90 -65.17 8.81 1.49
N ARG A 91 -64.41 9.80 1.01
CA ARG A 91 -64.82 10.76 -0.03
C ARG A 91 -64.96 10.17 -1.42
N GLY A 92 -64.44 8.96 -1.66
CA GLY A 92 -64.46 8.27 -2.94
C GLY A 92 -63.24 8.56 -3.83
N GLU A 93 -62.09 8.98 -3.27
CA GLU A 93 -60.84 8.94 -4.04
C GLU A 93 -60.49 7.49 -4.43
N SER A 94 -59.97 7.31 -5.65
CA SER A 94 -59.70 6.00 -6.23
C SER A 94 -58.36 5.45 -5.74
N LEU A 95 -58.35 4.18 -5.31
CA LEU A 95 -57.14 3.44 -4.91
C LEU A 95 -56.19 3.19 -6.09
N GLU A 96 -56.75 2.97 -7.29
CA GLU A 96 -56.01 2.59 -8.50
C GLU A 96 -55.67 3.79 -9.40
N GLU A 97 -55.87 5.01 -8.90
CA GLU A 97 -55.52 6.18 -9.68
C GLU A 97 -54.00 6.35 -9.74
N ILE A 98 -53.46 6.68 -10.91
CA ILE A 98 -52.03 6.93 -11.10
C ILE A 98 -51.74 8.42 -10.93
N SER A 99 -50.71 8.75 -10.15
CA SER A 99 -50.18 10.10 -9.98
C SER A 99 -48.66 10.09 -9.96
N ASN A 100 -48.04 10.84 -10.89
CA ASN A 100 -46.59 10.82 -11.12
C ASN A 100 -46.03 9.40 -11.25
N ASP A 101 -46.63 8.62 -12.15
CA ASP A 101 -46.19 7.26 -12.49
C ASP A 101 -46.16 6.30 -11.30
N ARG A 102 -47.08 6.50 -10.35
CA ARG A 102 -47.26 5.65 -9.16
C ARG A 102 -48.72 5.49 -8.82
N THR A 103 -49.08 4.33 -8.30
CA THR A 103 -50.36 4.11 -7.61
C THR A 103 -50.28 4.59 -6.16
N VAL A 104 -51.42 4.67 -5.49
CA VAL A 104 -51.49 5.01 -4.05
C VAL A 104 -50.70 4.00 -3.20
N LEU A 105 -50.78 2.71 -3.55
CA LEU A 105 -50.08 1.65 -2.83
C LEU A 105 -48.55 1.79 -2.97
N GLN A 106 -48.06 2.15 -4.16
CA GLN A 106 -46.63 2.40 -4.40
C GLN A 106 -46.16 3.74 -3.81
N ALA A 107 -47.05 4.73 -3.67
CA ALA A 107 -46.78 5.96 -2.93
C ALA A 107 -46.57 5.67 -1.44
N ALA A 108 -47.43 4.83 -0.84
CA ALA A 108 -47.28 4.37 0.54
C ALA A 108 -45.96 3.61 0.77
N ALA A 109 -45.52 2.86 -0.24
CA ALA A 109 -44.32 2.03 -0.16
C ALA A 109 -43.05 2.81 0.23
N LYS A 110 -42.92 4.04 -0.28
CA LYS A 110 -41.75 4.91 -0.09
C LYS A 110 -41.81 5.73 1.22
N GLY A 111 -42.96 5.75 1.90
CA GLY A 111 -43.22 6.58 3.07
C GLY A 111 -42.64 6.00 4.37
N GLU A 112 -42.22 6.88 5.28
CA GLU A 112 -41.86 6.50 6.65
C GLU A 112 -43.12 6.02 7.41
N GLY A 113 -43.11 4.81 7.97
CA GLY A 113 -44.27 4.26 8.70
C GLY A 113 -45.29 3.53 7.81
N SER A 114 -44.84 3.00 6.68
CA SER A 114 -45.64 2.39 5.61
C SER A 114 -46.57 1.25 6.03
N LYS A 115 -46.26 0.47 7.07
CA LYS A 115 -47.05 -0.74 7.42
C LYS A 115 -48.54 -0.46 7.67
N GLU A 116 -48.88 0.51 8.52
CA GLU A 116 -50.29 0.78 8.88
C GLU A 116 -51.08 1.28 7.66
N ILE A 117 -50.47 2.12 6.82
CA ILE A 117 -51.08 2.58 5.58
C ILE A 117 -51.23 1.46 4.57
N LEU A 118 -50.21 0.63 4.38
CA LEU A 118 -50.27 -0.50 3.46
C LEU A 118 -51.38 -1.46 3.86
N GLU A 119 -51.45 -1.80 5.14
CA GLU A 119 -52.52 -2.64 5.68
C GLU A 119 -53.89 -2.00 5.45
N LEU A 120 -54.05 -0.70 5.72
CA LEU A 120 -55.28 0.02 5.43
C LEU A 120 -55.66 -0.03 3.94
N LEU A 121 -54.74 0.30 3.03
CA LEU A 121 -54.99 0.34 1.59
C LEU A 121 -55.35 -1.05 1.05
N LEU A 122 -54.60 -2.09 1.44
CA LEU A 122 -54.86 -3.47 1.03
C LEU A 122 -56.21 -3.98 1.59
N GLN A 123 -56.55 -3.67 2.85
CA GLN A 123 -57.87 -4.00 3.42
C GLN A 123 -59.03 -3.28 2.71
N ARG A 124 -58.78 -2.08 2.18
CA ARG A 124 -59.75 -1.32 1.38
C ARG A 124 -59.83 -1.80 -0.07
N GLY A 125 -59.05 -2.82 -0.44
CA GLY A 125 -59.09 -3.48 -1.74
C GLY A 125 -58.14 -2.89 -2.78
N ALA A 126 -57.06 -2.21 -2.36
CA ALA A 126 -56.01 -1.78 -3.27
C ALA A 126 -55.40 -3.01 -3.97
N ASP A 127 -55.21 -2.95 -5.28
CA ASP A 127 -54.62 -4.04 -6.04
C ASP A 127 -53.12 -4.16 -5.71
N SER A 128 -52.75 -5.27 -5.06
CA SER A 128 -51.37 -5.62 -4.72
C SER A 128 -50.49 -5.84 -5.96
N ASN A 129 -51.11 -5.99 -7.14
CA ASN A 129 -50.46 -6.19 -8.43
C ASN A 129 -50.57 -4.97 -9.35
N ALA A 130 -51.04 -3.83 -8.85
CA ALA A 130 -51.19 -2.65 -9.68
C ALA A 130 -49.86 -2.26 -10.34
N GLU A 131 -49.91 -1.94 -11.63
CA GLU A 131 -48.74 -1.56 -12.44
C GLU A 131 -48.66 -0.03 -12.61
N THR A 132 -47.44 0.52 -12.64
CA THR A 132 -47.21 1.92 -13.04
C THR A 132 -47.41 2.14 -14.54
N ASP A 133 -47.34 3.38 -15.02
CA ASP A 133 -47.29 3.66 -16.47
C ASP A 133 -46.00 3.07 -17.08
N LYS A 134 -44.92 3.00 -16.30
CA LYS A 134 -43.69 2.23 -16.62
C LYS A 134 -43.83 0.71 -16.43
N ARG A 135 -45.03 0.20 -16.16
CA ARG A 135 -45.37 -1.23 -16.08
C ARG A 135 -44.60 -2.01 -15.02
N MET A 136 -44.29 -1.33 -13.91
CA MET A 136 -43.69 -1.94 -12.71
C MET A 136 -44.81 -2.41 -11.76
N PRO A 137 -44.90 -3.69 -11.40
CA PRO A 137 -45.87 -4.15 -10.41
C PRO A 137 -45.56 -3.59 -9.00
N ALA A 138 -46.59 -3.30 -8.21
CA ALA A 138 -46.43 -2.71 -6.87
C ALA A 138 -45.52 -3.52 -5.92
N VAL A 139 -45.56 -4.85 -5.98
CA VAL A 139 -44.69 -5.73 -5.20
C VAL A 139 -43.20 -5.56 -5.52
N HIS A 140 -42.85 -5.26 -6.78
CA HIS A 140 -41.45 -5.04 -7.20
C HIS A 140 -40.92 -3.73 -6.63
N SER A 141 -41.72 -2.65 -6.76
CA SER A 141 -41.36 -1.35 -6.17
C SER A 141 -41.15 -1.42 -4.66
N TRP A 142 -41.85 -2.32 -3.96
CA TRP A 142 -41.75 -2.46 -2.51
C TRP A 142 -40.41 -3.07 -2.08
N LEU A 143 -39.99 -4.17 -2.72
CA LEU A 143 -38.71 -4.82 -2.44
C LEU A 143 -37.53 -3.88 -2.62
N TRP A 144 -37.62 -3.04 -3.65
CA TRP A 144 -36.58 -2.06 -3.93
C TRP A 144 -36.48 -0.96 -2.86
N THR A 145 -37.61 -0.51 -2.28
CA THR A 145 -37.61 0.64 -1.37
C THR A 145 -37.38 0.29 0.11
N LEU A 146 -38.03 -0.75 0.65
CA LEU A 146 -37.98 -1.08 2.08
C LEU A 146 -38.37 -2.56 2.32
N PRO A 147 -37.45 -3.53 2.18
CA PRO A 147 -37.75 -4.96 2.32
C PRO A 147 -37.96 -5.37 3.79
N SER A 148 -39.10 -5.00 4.39
CA SER A 148 -39.56 -5.53 5.69
C SER A 148 -40.36 -6.81 5.48
N TYR A 149 -40.07 -7.84 6.31
CA TYR A 149 -40.83 -9.09 6.36
C TYR A 149 -42.33 -8.85 6.54
N GLU A 150 -42.73 -8.03 7.50
CA GLU A 150 -44.14 -7.80 7.82
C GLU A 150 -44.92 -7.22 6.65
N CYS A 151 -44.30 -6.33 5.89
CA CYS A 151 -44.95 -5.71 4.76
C CYS A 151 -44.99 -6.67 3.57
N MET A 152 -43.91 -7.42 3.30
CA MET A 152 -43.96 -8.46 2.28
C MET A 152 -45.03 -9.51 2.59
N GLU A 153 -45.16 -9.89 3.87
CA GLU A 153 -46.20 -10.81 4.33
C GLU A 153 -47.61 -10.24 4.08
N LEU A 154 -47.81 -8.93 4.24
CA LEU A 154 -49.07 -8.27 3.90
C LEU A 154 -49.38 -8.34 2.40
N PHE A 155 -48.40 -8.07 1.53
CA PHE A 155 -48.57 -8.17 0.07
C PHE A 155 -48.94 -9.60 -0.35
N VAL A 156 -48.19 -10.60 0.12
CA VAL A 156 -48.45 -12.02 -0.20
C VAL A 156 -49.83 -12.45 0.31
N ARG A 157 -50.22 -12.06 1.55
CA ARG A 157 -51.58 -12.34 2.09
C ARG A 157 -52.70 -11.74 1.26
N HIS A 158 -52.46 -10.62 0.58
CA HIS A 158 -53.42 -9.94 -0.28
C HIS A 158 -53.20 -10.26 -1.78
N GLY A 159 -52.60 -11.42 -2.10
CA GLY A 159 -52.57 -11.97 -3.45
C GLY A 159 -51.57 -11.32 -4.40
N ALA A 160 -50.45 -10.79 -3.89
CA ALA A 160 -49.35 -10.35 -4.72
C ALA A 160 -48.78 -11.51 -5.55
N LYS A 161 -48.61 -11.29 -6.86
CA LYS A 161 -48.08 -12.27 -7.81
C LYS A 161 -46.56 -12.19 -7.84
N LEU A 162 -45.92 -13.26 -7.39
CA LEU A 162 -44.46 -13.34 -7.25
C LEU A 162 -43.74 -13.84 -8.52
N ASP A 163 -44.50 -14.33 -9.50
CA ASP A 163 -44.01 -14.78 -10.81
C ASP A 163 -44.01 -13.67 -11.87
N THR A 164 -44.45 -12.47 -11.49
CA THR A 164 -44.46 -11.32 -12.40
C THR A 164 -43.05 -10.81 -12.65
N ILE A 165 -42.85 -10.23 -13.83
CA ILE A 165 -41.62 -9.57 -14.24
C ILE A 165 -41.93 -8.12 -14.63
N ASP A 166 -40.98 -7.23 -14.38
CA ASP A 166 -41.05 -5.87 -14.90
C ASP A 166 -40.81 -5.86 -16.43
N LYS A 167 -41.34 -4.85 -17.13
CA LYS A 167 -41.24 -4.76 -18.60
C LYS A 167 -40.07 -3.90 -19.08
N VAL A 168 -39.25 -3.36 -18.19
CA VAL A 168 -38.06 -2.55 -18.51
C VAL A 168 -36.84 -3.44 -18.60
N ASN A 169 -36.60 -4.29 -17.59
CA ASN A 169 -35.44 -5.16 -17.54
C ASN A 169 -35.79 -6.65 -17.58
N GLY A 170 -37.07 -7.02 -17.40
CA GLY A 170 -37.47 -8.43 -17.23
C GLY A 170 -37.17 -8.97 -15.84
N TRP A 171 -36.90 -8.12 -14.86
CA TRP A 171 -36.61 -8.48 -13.48
C TRP A 171 -37.85 -9.02 -12.79
N SER A 172 -37.67 -10.19 -12.18
CA SER A 172 -38.62 -10.75 -11.21
C SER A 172 -38.46 -10.11 -9.83
N VAL A 173 -39.40 -10.39 -8.92
CA VAL A 173 -39.29 -9.96 -7.52
C VAL A 173 -37.98 -10.38 -6.86
N LEU A 174 -37.40 -11.52 -7.24
CA LEU A 174 -36.13 -11.98 -6.68
C LEU A 174 -34.91 -11.21 -7.19
N HIS A 175 -34.97 -10.61 -8.39
CA HIS A 175 -33.91 -9.70 -8.84
C HIS A 175 -33.89 -8.44 -7.97
N TYR A 176 -35.07 -7.86 -7.68
CA TYR A 176 -35.16 -6.72 -6.74
C TYR A 176 -34.74 -7.09 -5.33
N PHE A 177 -35.12 -8.28 -4.83
CA PHE A 177 -34.61 -8.78 -3.56
C PHE A 177 -33.08 -8.88 -3.58
N ALA A 178 -32.53 -9.44 -4.65
CA ALA A 178 -31.10 -9.62 -4.85
C ALA A 178 -30.33 -8.31 -5.04
N ASP A 179 -30.97 -7.20 -5.40
CA ASP A 179 -30.33 -5.87 -5.52
C ASP A 179 -30.26 -5.11 -4.18
N THR A 180 -31.31 -5.17 -3.35
CA THR A 180 -31.41 -4.30 -2.16
C THR A 180 -31.66 -4.99 -0.82
N ALA A 181 -32.22 -6.20 -0.80
CA ALA A 181 -32.69 -6.82 0.44
C ALA A 181 -31.61 -7.66 1.13
N GLU A 182 -31.72 -7.75 2.46
CA GLU A 182 -30.79 -8.48 3.34
C GLU A 182 -31.50 -9.37 4.38
N ASP A 183 -32.84 -9.50 4.32
CA ASP A 183 -33.59 -10.35 5.25
C ASP A 183 -33.89 -11.73 4.64
N VAL A 184 -33.22 -12.76 5.14
CA VAL A 184 -33.45 -14.17 4.74
C VAL A 184 -34.91 -14.59 4.90
N LYS A 185 -35.66 -14.03 5.87
CA LYS A 185 -37.08 -14.37 6.04
C LYS A 185 -37.95 -13.85 4.89
N VAL A 186 -37.57 -12.74 4.28
CA VAL A 186 -38.24 -12.23 3.07
C VAL A 186 -37.95 -13.17 1.90
N LEU A 187 -36.70 -13.64 1.75
CA LEU A 187 -36.36 -14.66 0.75
C LEU A 187 -37.20 -15.94 0.94
N ASP A 188 -37.29 -16.43 2.17
CA ASP A 188 -38.13 -17.59 2.51
C ASP A 188 -39.59 -17.38 2.15
N LEU A 189 -40.11 -16.18 2.40
CA LEU A 189 -41.49 -15.83 2.10
C LEU A 189 -41.75 -15.79 0.59
N LEU A 190 -40.79 -15.31 -0.21
CA LEU A 190 -40.91 -15.22 -1.67
C LEU A 190 -40.83 -16.57 -2.38
N LEU A 191 -40.07 -17.52 -1.80
CA LEU A 191 -39.84 -18.85 -2.38
C LEU A 191 -40.87 -19.89 -1.90
N LYS A 192 -41.61 -19.58 -0.83
CA LYS A 192 -42.68 -20.44 -0.34
C LYS A 192 -43.89 -20.34 -1.27
N ASP A 193 -44.51 -21.48 -1.56
CA ASP A 193 -45.80 -21.51 -2.26
C ASP A 193 -46.82 -20.63 -1.51
N ASP A 194 -47.36 -19.64 -2.19
CA ASP A 194 -48.50 -18.87 -1.69
C ASP A 194 -49.79 -19.72 -1.69
N VAL A 195 -50.90 -19.14 -1.22
CA VAL A 195 -52.21 -19.82 -1.17
C VAL A 195 -52.74 -20.24 -2.55
N ASN A 196 -52.18 -19.72 -3.64
CA ASN A 196 -52.53 -20.01 -5.02
C ASN A 196 -51.48 -20.88 -5.72
N GLY A 197 -50.40 -21.29 -5.03
CA GLY A 197 -49.28 -22.03 -5.61
C GLY A 197 -48.32 -21.16 -6.44
N ASN A 198 -48.36 -19.83 -6.28
CA ASN A 198 -47.35 -18.94 -6.85
C ASN A 198 -46.13 -18.93 -5.93
N HIS A 199 -44.94 -19.07 -6.52
CA HIS A 199 -43.66 -18.83 -5.87
C HIS A 199 -42.77 -18.08 -6.86
N ALA A 200 -41.83 -17.30 -6.34
CA ALA A 200 -40.82 -16.71 -7.19
C ALA A 200 -39.82 -17.79 -7.65
N ASP A 201 -39.39 -17.73 -8.91
CA ASP A 201 -38.35 -18.62 -9.42
C ASP A 201 -36.97 -18.05 -9.08
N ILE A 202 -36.23 -18.78 -8.24
CA ILE A 202 -34.86 -18.41 -7.80
C ILE A 202 -33.85 -18.35 -8.96
N ASN A 203 -34.18 -18.99 -10.08
CA ASN A 203 -33.37 -19.04 -11.29
C ASN A 203 -34.03 -18.30 -12.46
N ALA A 204 -35.01 -17.43 -12.20
CA ALA A 204 -35.63 -16.60 -13.23
C ALA A 204 -34.53 -15.85 -14.00
N LYS A 205 -34.68 -15.76 -15.33
CA LYS A 205 -33.78 -14.99 -16.18
C LYS A 205 -34.44 -13.71 -16.62
N ASP A 206 -33.71 -12.61 -16.54
CA ASP A 206 -34.15 -11.32 -17.05
C ASP A 206 -33.88 -11.15 -18.56
N GLU A 207 -34.05 -9.92 -19.07
CA GLU A 207 -33.73 -9.61 -20.47
C GLU A 207 -32.24 -9.65 -20.78
N ALA A 208 -31.33 -9.51 -19.82
CA ALA A 208 -29.89 -9.72 -19.99
C ALA A 208 -29.50 -11.20 -19.82
N GLY A 209 -30.44 -12.06 -19.44
CA GLY A 209 -30.18 -13.46 -19.12
C GLY A 209 -29.60 -13.67 -17.73
N GLU A 210 -29.45 -12.59 -16.96
CA GLU A 210 -29.00 -12.58 -15.58
C GLU A 210 -30.06 -13.26 -14.70
N THR A 211 -29.59 -13.94 -13.66
CA THR A 211 -30.46 -14.50 -12.61
C THR A 211 -30.42 -13.61 -11.37
N PRO A 212 -31.33 -13.77 -10.39
CA PRO A 212 -31.20 -13.10 -9.11
C PRO A 212 -29.83 -13.29 -8.45
N LEU A 213 -29.19 -14.46 -8.64
CA LEU A 213 -27.85 -14.69 -8.13
C LEU A 213 -26.79 -13.83 -8.85
N HIS A 214 -26.92 -13.55 -10.15
CA HIS A 214 -26.02 -12.62 -10.86
C HIS A 214 -26.12 -11.22 -10.26
N VAL A 215 -27.35 -10.71 -10.09
CA VAL A 215 -27.61 -9.39 -9.47
C VAL A 215 -27.08 -9.32 -8.04
N LEU A 216 -27.22 -10.38 -7.25
CA LEU A 216 -26.65 -10.43 -5.89
C LEU A 216 -25.13 -10.31 -5.92
N MET A 217 -24.47 -10.97 -6.89
CA MET A 217 -23.02 -11.02 -7.01
C MET A 217 -22.39 -9.75 -7.61
N SER A 218 -23.17 -8.93 -8.32
CA SER A 218 -22.71 -7.63 -8.82
C SER A 218 -22.74 -6.51 -7.76
N ARG A 219 -23.28 -6.79 -6.58
CA ARG A 219 -23.20 -5.87 -5.43
C ARG A 219 -21.75 -5.65 -5.02
N ARG A 220 -21.46 -4.43 -4.54
CA ARG A 220 -20.13 -4.08 -4.01
C ARG A 220 -19.75 -4.90 -2.78
N GLU A 221 -20.71 -5.23 -1.93
CA GLU A 221 -20.54 -6.06 -0.74
C GLU A 221 -21.67 -7.10 -0.75
N VAL A 222 -21.31 -8.38 -0.91
CA VAL A 222 -22.29 -9.47 -0.95
C VAL A 222 -22.51 -10.02 0.47
N PRO A 223 -23.74 -9.97 1.01
CA PRO A 223 -24.02 -10.56 2.32
C PRO A 223 -23.88 -12.09 2.26
N ALA A 224 -22.89 -12.64 2.96
CA ALA A 224 -22.54 -14.06 2.89
C ALA A 224 -23.68 -14.99 3.35
N ASP A 225 -24.50 -14.55 4.30
CA ASP A 225 -25.68 -15.26 4.78
C ASP A 225 -26.80 -15.31 3.73
N ILE A 226 -27.03 -14.21 3.01
CA ILE A 226 -27.98 -14.16 1.89
C ILE A 226 -27.47 -15.03 0.74
N LEU A 227 -26.20 -14.93 0.39
CA LEU A 227 -25.60 -15.76 -0.66
C LEU A 227 -25.71 -17.26 -0.35
N ALA A 228 -25.33 -17.67 0.86
CA ALA A 228 -25.49 -19.05 1.30
C ALA A 228 -26.97 -19.48 1.25
N SER A 229 -27.87 -18.59 1.68
CA SER A 229 -29.31 -18.84 1.66
C SER A 229 -29.87 -19.05 0.24
N PHE A 230 -29.40 -18.30 -0.76
CA PHE A 230 -29.74 -18.48 -2.18
C PHE A 230 -29.28 -19.86 -2.67
N ILE A 231 -28.03 -20.23 -2.39
CA ILE A 231 -27.44 -21.51 -2.81
C ILE A 231 -28.18 -22.69 -2.17
N ASP A 232 -28.42 -22.63 -0.86
CA ASP A 232 -29.15 -23.65 -0.10
C ASP A 232 -30.58 -23.87 -0.62
N ARG A 233 -31.17 -22.84 -1.26
CA ARG A 233 -32.52 -22.86 -1.85
C ARG A 233 -32.51 -23.17 -3.35
N GLY A 234 -31.38 -23.61 -3.89
CA GLY A 234 -31.29 -24.10 -5.27
C GLY A 234 -31.00 -23.04 -6.32
N ALA A 235 -30.46 -21.88 -5.93
CA ALA A 235 -29.90 -20.93 -6.89
C ALA A 235 -28.73 -21.62 -7.63
N ASN A 236 -28.80 -21.62 -8.96
CA ASN A 236 -27.81 -22.27 -9.78
C ASN A 236 -26.60 -21.35 -10.00
N VAL A 237 -25.48 -21.69 -9.36
CA VAL A 237 -24.21 -20.95 -9.42
C VAL A 237 -23.47 -21.07 -10.76
N ASN A 238 -23.99 -21.86 -11.71
CA ASN A 238 -23.35 -22.18 -12.99
C ASN A 238 -24.15 -21.65 -14.19
N VAL A 239 -25.15 -20.79 -13.97
CA VAL A 239 -25.94 -20.19 -15.06
C VAL A 239 -25.10 -19.14 -15.76
N GLU A 240 -25.18 -19.11 -17.09
CA GLU A 240 -24.64 -18.06 -17.93
C GLU A 240 -25.70 -16.99 -18.21
N ASP A 241 -25.31 -15.72 -18.17
CA ASP A 241 -26.05 -14.61 -18.75
C ASP A 241 -25.85 -14.52 -20.29
N LYS A 242 -26.22 -13.41 -20.92
CA LYS A 242 -26.05 -13.21 -22.38
C LYS A 242 -24.62 -12.91 -22.83
N ASP A 243 -23.75 -12.46 -21.92
CA ASP A 243 -22.32 -12.27 -22.20
C ASP A 243 -21.50 -13.53 -21.82
N SER A 244 -22.22 -14.63 -21.54
CA SER A 244 -21.71 -15.91 -21.08
C SER A 244 -20.94 -15.79 -19.76
N GLU A 245 -21.26 -14.78 -18.95
CA GLU A 245 -20.69 -14.59 -17.63
C GLU A 245 -21.49 -15.40 -16.61
N ARG A 246 -20.76 -15.94 -15.62
CA ARG A 246 -21.29 -16.81 -14.56
C ARG A 246 -21.06 -16.15 -13.21
N PRO A 247 -21.80 -16.52 -12.15
CA PRO A 247 -21.64 -15.95 -10.81
C PRO A 247 -20.19 -15.98 -10.26
N LEU A 248 -19.38 -16.99 -10.62
CA LEU A 248 -17.96 -17.03 -10.27
C LEU A 248 -17.11 -15.96 -10.97
N TYR A 249 -17.43 -15.66 -12.23
CA TYR A 249 -16.80 -14.58 -12.97
C TYR A 249 -17.15 -13.23 -12.35
N GLU A 250 -18.42 -13.02 -12.00
CA GLU A 250 -18.89 -11.81 -11.29
C GLU A 250 -18.17 -11.58 -9.95
N ALA A 251 -18.02 -12.63 -9.13
CA ALA A 251 -17.23 -12.56 -7.89
C ALA A 251 -15.79 -12.07 -8.15
N SER A 252 -15.23 -12.42 -9.31
CA SER A 252 -13.89 -12.02 -9.74
C SER A 252 -13.84 -10.59 -10.28
N ILE A 253 -14.93 -10.08 -10.86
CA ILE A 253 -15.11 -8.67 -11.23
C ILE A 253 -15.20 -7.79 -9.98
N ALA A 254 -16.03 -8.19 -9.01
CA ALA A 254 -16.25 -7.44 -7.77
C ALA A 254 -15.04 -7.52 -6.82
N GLY A 255 -14.26 -8.61 -6.89
CA GLY A 255 -13.15 -8.87 -5.97
C GLY A 255 -13.60 -9.33 -4.58
N ASP A 256 -14.85 -9.79 -4.45
CA ASP A 256 -15.40 -10.29 -3.19
C ASP A 256 -14.90 -11.71 -2.89
N HIS A 257 -13.78 -11.76 -2.18
CA HIS A 257 -13.16 -13.02 -1.77
C HIS A 257 -14.08 -13.89 -0.90
N ALA A 258 -14.90 -13.30 -0.04
CA ALA A 258 -15.78 -14.04 0.85
C ALA A 258 -16.91 -14.71 0.06
N ALA A 259 -17.55 -13.96 -0.84
CA ALA A 259 -18.56 -14.50 -1.74
C ALA A 259 -17.97 -15.60 -2.65
N MET A 260 -16.74 -15.39 -3.15
CA MET A 260 -16.03 -16.38 -3.95
C MET A 260 -15.82 -17.71 -3.18
N GLU A 261 -15.44 -17.68 -1.91
CA GLU A 261 -15.28 -18.90 -1.12
C GLU A 261 -16.59 -19.68 -0.97
N VAL A 262 -17.72 -18.98 -0.85
CA VAL A 262 -19.04 -19.59 -0.72
C VAL A 262 -19.49 -20.24 -2.02
N ILE A 263 -19.44 -19.53 -3.15
CA ILE A 263 -19.90 -20.07 -4.45
C ILE A 263 -19.03 -21.22 -4.94
N LEU A 264 -17.71 -21.20 -4.69
CA LEU A 264 -16.79 -22.25 -5.12
C LEU A 264 -17.15 -23.65 -4.57
N LEU A 265 -17.89 -23.71 -3.47
CA LEU A 265 -18.41 -24.98 -2.93
C LEU A 265 -19.40 -25.69 -3.88
N SER A 266 -20.04 -24.94 -4.78
CA SER A 266 -21.10 -25.42 -5.68
C SER A 266 -20.76 -25.26 -7.17
N VAL A 267 -19.58 -24.70 -7.49
CA VAL A 267 -19.10 -24.55 -8.86
C VAL A 267 -18.77 -25.91 -9.46
N THR A 268 -19.22 -26.14 -10.69
CA THR A 268 -19.02 -27.40 -11.41
C THR A 268 -17.74 -27.42 -12.25
N ASP A 269 -17.39 -26.30 -12.86
CA ASP A 269 -16.12 -26.09 -13.56
C ASP A 269 -15.57 -24.70 -13.22
N ILE A 270 -14.37 -24.66 -12.67
CA ILE A 270 -13.70 -23.43 -12.24
C ILE A 270 -13.06 -22.69 -13.43
N ASP A 271 -12.83 -23.39 -14.54
CA ASP A 271 -12.16 -22.92 -15.74
C ASP A 271 -13.14 -22.71 -16.91
N ASP A 272 -14.39 -22.37 -16.59
CA ASP A 272 -15.39 -22.01 -17.60
C ASP A 272 -15.08 -20.64 -18.24
N PRO A 273 -15.06 -20.55 -19.58
CA PRO A 273 -14.82 -19.30 -20.30
C PRO A 273 -16.10 -18.48 -20.50
N ASN A 274 -16.01 -17.14 -20.42
CA ASN A 274 -17.01 -16.23 -20.97
C ASN A 274 -16.89 -16.06 -22.50
N ASP A 275 -17.66 -15.16 -23.09
CA ASP A 275 -17.65 -14.91 -24.53
C ASP A 275 -16.33 -14.35 -25.07
N TYR A 276 -15.43 -13.88 -24.22
CA TYR A 276 -14.07 -13.46 -24.59
C TYR A 276 -13.04 -14.57 -24.35
N GLY A 277 -13.47 -15.77 -23.93
CA GLY A 277 -12.59 -16.85 -23.51
C GLY A 277 -11.94 -16.61 -22.15
N ARG A 278 -12.30 -15.54 -21.43
CA ARG A 278 -11.75 -15.23 -20.12
C ARG A 278 -12.43 -16.06 -19.05
N ARG A 279 -11.66 -16.43 -18.03
CA ARG A 279 -12.14 -17.16 -16.85
C ARG A 279 -12.12 -16.25 -15.63
N ALA A 280 -12.71 -16.75 -14.54
CA ALA A 280 -12.61 -16.13 -13.22
C ALA A 280 -11.17 -15.75 -12.86
N LEU A 281 -10.20 -16.65 -13.13
CA LEU A 281 -8.79 -16.39 -12.85
C LEU A 281 -8.20 -15.26 -13.71
N HIS A 282 -8.55 -15.18 -15.01
CA HIS A 282 -8.15 -14.05 -15.86
C HIS A 282 -8.63 -12.72 -15.28
N GLN A 283 -9.90 -12.66 -14.87
CA GLN A 283 -10.50 -11.43 -14.36
C GLN A 283 -9.93 -11.03 -13.00
N ALA A 284 -9.82 -11.97 -12.05
CA ALA A 284 -9.21 -11.70 -10.74
C ALA A 284 -7.75 -11.26 -10.88
N ALA A 285 -7.00 -11.85 -11.81
CA ALA A 285 -5.62 -11.50 -12.12
C ALA A 285 -5.53 -10.12 -12.79
N TRP A 286 -6.39 -9.86 -13.78
CA TRP A 286 -6.49 -8.55 -14.43
C TRP A 286 -6.77 -7.48 -13.39
N SER A 287 -7.79 -7.61 -12.55
CA SER A 287 -8.16 -6.63 -11.52
C SER A 287 -7.16 -6.52 -10.35
N GLY A 288 -6.27 -7.51 -10.19
CA GLY A 288 -5.27 -7.53 -9.12
C GLY A 288 -5.78 -7.99 -7.75
N TYR A 289 -6.94 -8.65 -7.70
CA TYR A 289 -7.54 -9.17 -6.47
C TYR A 289 -6.78 -10.41 -6.00
N THR A 290 -5.69 -10.17 -5.27
CA THR A 290 -4.70 -11.20 -4.93
C THR A 290 -5.30 -12.36 -4.13
N ASP A 291 -6.24 -12.11 -3.23
CA ASP A 291 -6.86 -13.17 -2.43
C ASP A 291 -7.86 -14.01 -3.24
N CYS A 292 -8.55 -13.39 -4.21
CA CYS A 292 -9.34 -14.12 -5.21
C CYS A 292 -8.43 -15.02 -6.07
N VAL A 293 -7.30 -14.50 -6.57
CA VAL A 293 -6.31 -15.29 -7.33
C VAL A 293 -5.80 -16.48 -6.52
N LYS A 294 -5.36 -16.27 -5.27
CA LYS A 294 -4.91 -17.36 -4.39
C LYS A 294 -5.99 -18.42 -4.19
N THR A 295 -7.24 -17.99 -4.03
CA THR A 295 -8.37 -18.89 -3.79
C THR A 295 -8.68 -19.73 -5.02
N LEU A 296 -8.78 -19.10 -6.20
CA LEU A 296 -8.98 -19.80 -7.46
C LEU A 296 -7.88 -20.84 -7.73
N LEU A 297 -6.61 -20.47 -7.50
CA LEU A 297 -5.47 -21.40 -7.61
C LEU A 297 -5.52 -22.55 -6.59
N LYS A 298 -5.92 -22.25 -5.34
CA LYS A 298 -6.14 -23.27 -4.30
C LYS A 298 -7.20 -24.29 -4.74
N TRP A 299 -8.24 -23.81 -5.42
CA TRP A 299 -9.31 -24.61 -6.00
C TRP A 299 -8.99 -25.20 -7.39
N LYS A 300 -7.71 -25.17 -7.81
CA LYS A 300 -7.19 -25.81 -9.02
C LYS A 300 -7.60 -25.17 -10.35
N ALA A 301 -7.96 -23.88 -10.36
CA ALA A 301 -8.02 -23.13 -11.62
C ALA A 301 -6.68 -23.20 -12.36
N ASP A 302 -6.71 -23.49 -13.66
CA ASP A 302 -5.49 -23.61 -14.47
C ASP A 302 -4.96 -22.22 -14.87
N PRO A 303 -3.77 -21.82 -14.39
CA PRO A 303 -3.18 -20.52 -14.70
C PRO A 303 -2.63 -20.40 -16.12
N ASN A 304 -2.72 -21.45 -16.96
CA ASN A 304 -2.12 -21.46 -18.30
C ASN A 304 -3.17 -21.40 -19.42
N ILE A 305 -4.46 -21.35 -19.11
CA ILE A 305 -5.48 -21.33 -20.15
C ILE A 305 -5.48 -19.98 -20.86
N LEU A 306 -5.50 -20.03 -22.19
CA LEU A 306 -5.56 -18.87 -23.05
C LEU A 306 -7.00 -18.40 -23.24
N ASP A 307 -7.20 -17.08 -23.20
CA ASP A 307 -8.44 -16.45 -23.67
C ASP A 307 -8.48 -16.34 -25.20
N LYS A 308 -9.54 -15.74 -25.77
CA LYS A 308 -9.67 -15.58 -27.25
C LYS A 308 -8.64 -14.62 -27.86
N HIS A 309 -7.82 -13.97 -27.05
CA HIS A 309 -6.71 -13.11 -27.48
C HIS A 309 -5.35 -13.78 -27.26
N ASP A 310 -5.32 -15.10 -27.03
CA ASP A 310 -4.12 -15.89 -26.75
C ASP A 310 -3.40 -15.45 -25.46
N ARG A 311 -4.17 -15.07 -24.42
CA ARG A 311 -3.62 -14.55 -23.15
C ARG A 311 -3.91 -15.46 -21.98
N THR A 312 -2.89 -15.71 -21.17
CA THR A 312 -3.01 -16.33 -19.84
C THR A 312 -3.50 -15.30 -18.80
N PRO A 313 -3.99 -15.74 -17.64
CA PRO A 313 -4.22 -14.85 -16.50
C PRO A 313 -2.97 -14.04 -16.11
N LEU A 314 -1.77 -14.62 -16.28
CA LEU A 314 -0.50 -13.93 -16.04
C LEU A 314 -0.29 -12.76 -17.02
N ASP A 315 -0.62 -12.97 -18.30
CA ASP A 315 -0.57 -11.92 -19.33
C ASP A 315 -1.55 -10.78 -19.01
N ASP A 316 -2.68 -11.07 -18.36
CA ASP A 316 -3.62 -10.04 -17.91
C ASP A 316 -3.10 -9.24 -16.68
N VAL A 317 -2.34 -9.86 -15.77
CA VAL A 317 -1.57 -9.14 -14.73
C VAL A 317 -0.56 -8.20 -15.39
N GLU A 318 0.21 -8.72 -16.35
CA GLU A 318 1.14 -7.95 -17.18
C GLU A 318 0.44 -6.77 -17.84
N ARG A 319 -0.75 -7.00 -18.39
CA ARG A 319 -1.48 -5.99 -19.13
C ARG A 319 -2.12 -4.93 -18.24
N ARG A 320 -2.73 -5.24 -17.09
CA ARG A 320 -3.25 -4.17 -16.20
C ARG A 320 -2.11 -3.24 -15.78
N LEU A 321 -0.98 -3.82 -15.43
CA LEU A 321 0.25 -3.09 -15.14
C LEU A 321 0.70 -2.22 -16.34
N THR A 322 0.43 -2.65 -17.59
CA THR A 322 0.67 -1.84 -18.80
C THR A 322 -0.38 -0.76 -19.11
N ILE A 323 -1.66 -0.99 -18.83
CA ILE A 323 -2.76 -0.08 -19.22
C ILE A 323 -2.87 1.09 -18.26
N GLU A 324 -2.61 0.87 -16.96
CA GLU A 324 -2.70 1.98 -16.02
C GLU A 324 -1.42 2.81 -15.92
N GLN A 325 -0.22 2.28 -16.26
CA GLN A 325 1.02 3.07 -16.22
C GLN A 325 2.30 2.51 -16.88
N ALA A 326 2.36 1.32 -17.50
CA ALA A 326 3.60 0.93 -18.19
C ALA A 326 3.70 1.56 -19.58
N ASP A 327 4.65 2.48 -19.72
CA ASP A 327 5.06 2.97 -21.02
C ASP A 327 5.70 1.83 -21.82
N LEU A 328 4.92 1.15 -22.67
CA LEU A 328 5.40 0.10 -23.59
C LEU A 328 6.57 0.60 -24.47
N ARG A 329 6.72 1.92 -24.63
CA ARG A 329 7.86 2.52 -25.31
C ARG A 329 9.18 2.25 -24.59
N LYS A 330 9.15 1.97 -23.28
CA LYS A 330 10.30 1.67 -22.41
C LYS A 330 10.60 0.18 -22.21
N GLY A 331 9.86 -0.76 -22.81
CA GLY A 331 10.19 -2.20 -22.75
C GLY A 331 10.20 -2.80 -21.34
N ARG A 332 9.24 -2.42 -20.49
CA ARG A 332 9.07 -2.92 -19.12
C ARG A 332 8.26 -4.23 -19.10
N THR A 333 8.61 -5.15 -18.20
CA THR A 333 7.87 -6.41 -17.92
C THR A 333 6.79 -6.24 -16.84
N ALA A 334 5.95 -7.25 -16.58
CA ALA A 334 5.05 -7.24 -15.41
C ALA A 334 5.80 -6.91 -14.13
N LEU A 335 6.93 -7.59 -13.91
CA LEU A 335 7.68 -7.46 -12.68
C LEU A 335 8.20 -6.03 -12.48
N HIS A 336 8.61 -5.34 -13.56
CA HIS A 336 9.00 -3.92 -13.51
C HIS A 336 7.86 -3.03 -13.04
N ALA A 337 6.65 -3.24 -13.56
CA ALA A 337 5.51 -2.40 -13.23
C ALA A 337 4.94 -2.73 -11.84
N ALA A 338 4.86 -4.01 -11.47
CA ALA A 338 4.48 -4.44 -10.13
C ALA A 338 5.45 -3.87 -9.08
N ALA A 339 6.75 -3.89 -9.37
CA ALA A 339 7.80 -3.33 -8.53
C ALA A 339 7.72 -1.79 -8.45
N TYR A 340 7.49 -1.11 -9.57
CA TYR A 340 7.35 0.35 -9.62
C TYR A 340 6.17 0.87 -8.77
N TRP A 341 5.09 0.10 -8.63
CA TRP A 341 3.92 0.45 -7.81
C TRP A 341 3.92 -0.11 -6.40
N GLY A 342 4.92 -0.94 -6.03
CA GLY A 342 4.98 -1.57 -4.70
C GLY A 342 3.90 -2.63 -4.47
N GLN A 343 3.44 -3.28 -5.54
CA GLN A 343 2.38 -4.31 -5.49
C GLN A 343 2.95 -5.64 -4.99
N VAL A 344 3.20 -5.74 -3.69
CA VAL A 344 3.88 -6.89 -3.02
C VAL A 344 3.27 -8.24 -3.43
N GLY A 345 1.94 -8.33 -3.47
CA GLY A 345 1.22 -9.56 -3.84
C GLY A 345 1.52 -10.02 -5.27
N SER A 346 1.47 -9.09 -6.23
CA SER A 346 1.79 -9.36 -7.63
C SER A 346 3.27 -9.68 -7.82
N VAL A 347 4.17 -8.96 -7.17
CA VAL A 347 5.62 -9.23 -7.22
C VAL A 347 5.92 -10.64 -6.72
N ARG A 348 5.36 -11.03 -5.57
CA ARG A 348 5.50 -12.38 -5.02
C ARG A 348 5.02 -13.45 -6.00
N LEU A 349 3.79 -13.29 -6.52
CA LEU A 349 3.19 -14.25 -7.44
C LEU A 349 4.01 -14.41 -8.72
N LEU A 350 4.45 -13.31 -9.32
CA LEU A 350 5.29 -13.30 -10.51
C LEU A 350 6.61 -14.03 -10.28
N LEU A 351 7.28 -13.75 -9.15
CA LEU A 351 8.55 -14.39 -8.79
C LEU A 351 8.40 -15.88 -8.46
N GLU A 352 7.27 -16.30 -7.87
CA GLU A 352 6.95 -17.71 -7.60
C GLU A 352 6.72 -18.49 -8.90
N HIS A 353 6.19 -17.84 -9.94
CA HIS A 353 5.94 -18.43 -11.26
C HIS A 353 7.08 -18.22 -12.26
N GLY A 354 8.27 -17.83 -11.77
CA GLY A 354 9.50 -17.82 -12.57
C GLY A 354 9.76 -16.54 -13.36
N ALA A 355 9.11 -15.42 -13.04
CA ALA A 355 9.47 -14.12 -13.62
C ALA A 355 10.93 -13.77 -13.31
N ASP A 356 11.69 -13.40 -14.34
CA ASP A 356 13.10 -13.04 -14.22
C ASP A 356 13.25 -11.59 -13.73
N ALA A 357 13.77 -11.43 -12.50
CA ALA A 357 14.01 -10.14 -11.85
C ALA A 357 15.19 -9.35 -12.43
N THR A 358 16.04 -9.99 -13.25
CA THR A 358 17.27 -9.41 -13.78
C THR A 358 17.08 -8.70 -15.12
N ILE A 359 15.91 -8.89 -15.76
CA ILE A 359 15.59 -8.22 -17.02
C ILE A 359 15.66 -6.71 -16.83
N LYS A 360 16.25 -6.02 -17.81
CA LYS A 360 16.34 -4.57 -17.85
C LYS A 360 15.34 -3.99 -18.84
N ASP A 361 14.68 -2.91 -18.46
CA ASP A 361 13.89 -2.08 -19.36
C ASP A 361 14.81 -1.31 -20.35
N LYS A 362 14.23 -0.57 -21.28
CA LYS A 362 14.98 0.20 -22.30
C LYS A 362 15.73 1.41 -21.73
N ASP A 363 15.40 1.85 -20.51
CA ASP A 363 16.21 2.82 -19.76
C ASP A 363 17.39 2.11 -19.03
N GLY A 364 17.52 0.79 -19.21
CA GLY A 364 18.54 -0.03 -18.59
C GLY A 364 18.22 -0.45 -17.16
N LYS A 365 16.97 -0.24 -16.69
CA LYS A 365 16.60 -0.42 -15.29
C LYS A 365 15.99 -1.78 -15.00
N THR A 366 16.36 -2.39 -13.88
CA THR A 366 15.71 -3.63 -13.38
C THR A 366 14.44 -3.32 -12.57
N ALA A 367 13.66 -4.35 -12.25
CA ALA A 367 12.50 -4.21 -11.37
C ALA A 367 12.89 -3.71 -9.96
N LEU A 368 14.03 -4.17 -9.43
CA LEU A 368 14.58 -3.70 -8.15
C LEU A 368 14.90 -2.20 -8.20
N GLU A 369 15.59 -1.75 -9.24
CA GLU A 369 15.98 -0.34 -9.41
C GLU A 369 14.76 0.59 -9.55
N LEU A 370 13.69 0.12 -10.21
CA LEU A 370 12.43 0.87 -10.31
C LEU A 370 11.69 0.97 -8.97
N ALA A 371 11.63 -0.11 -8.20
CA ALA A 371 11.08 -0.09 -6.84
C ALA A 371 11.86 0.88 -5.94
N CYS A 372 13.20 0.82 -5.99
CA CYS A 372 14.08 1.71 -5.22
C CYS A 372 13.84 3.18 -5.56
N ALA A 373 13.81 3.53 -6.85
CA ALA A 373 13.58 4.90 -7.29
C ALA A 373 12.23 5.46 -6.81
N ARG A 374 11.19 4.63 -6.73
CA ARG A 374 9.88 5.05 -6.22
C ARG A 374 9.83 5.09 -4.70
N TRP A 375 10.55 4.20 -4.04
CA TRP A 375 10.66 4.16 -2.59
C TRP A 375 11.26 5.45 -2.03
N VAL A 376 12.34 5.95 -2.60
CA VAL A 376 12.97 7.24 -2.23
C VAL A 376 11.99 8.42 -2.27
N LEU A 377 11.06 8.41 -3.22
CA LEU A 377 10.09 9.49 -3.40
C LEU A 377 8.88 9.39 -2.46
N SER A 378 8.60 8.21 -1.91
CA SER A 378 7.34 7.93 -1.21
C SER A 378 7.50 7.54 0.26
N GLY A 379 8.60 6.88 0.62
CA GLY A 379 8.88 6.40 1.98
C GLY A 379 7.88 5.36 2.52
N GLN A 380 7.08 4.73 1.66
CA GLN A 380 6.01 3.82 2.10
C GLN A 380 6.53 2.40 2.38
N GLN A 381 5.92 1.72 3.35
CA GLN A 381 6.34 0.40 3.83
C GLN A 381 6.23 -0.72 2.79
N HIS A 382 5.22 -0.68 1.91
CA HIS A 382 5.00 -1.73 0.90
C HIS A 382 6.13 -1.82 -0.15
N PHE A 383 6.88 -0.74 -0.36
CA PHE A 383 8.09 -0.77 -1.18
C PHE A 383 9.23 -1.51 -0.49
N GLU A 384 9.33 -1.44 0.83
CA GLU A 384 10.33 -2.19 1.60
C GLU A 384 10.12 -3.71 1.43
N ASP A 385 8.87 -4.17 1.52
CA ASP A 385 8.52 -5.59 1.31
C ASP A 385 8.74 -6.02 -0.15
N THR A 386 8.45 -5.14 -1.11
CA THR A 386 8.70 -5.38 -2.53
C THR A 386 10.19 -5.50 -2.83
N ILE A 387 11.01 -4.59 -2.28
CA ILE A 387 12.47 -4.59 -2.42
C ILE A 387 13.05 -5.85 -1.78
N GLU A 388 12.55 -6.24 -0.60
CA GLU A 388 13.02 -7.44 0.08
C GLU A 388 12.87 -8.71 -0.78
N LEU A 389 11.71 -8.87 -1.43
CA LEU A 389 11.43 -9.99 -2.34
C LEU A 389 12.33 -9.99 -3.58
N LEU A 390 12.60 -8.81 -4.12
CA LEU A 390 13.44 -8.65 -5.31
C LEU A 390 14.92 -8.89 -4.99
N VAL A 391 15.40 -8.45 -3.82
CA VAL A 391 16.77 -8.73 -3.35
C VAL A 391 17.02 -10.23 -3.17
N ASP A 392 16.02 -11.01 -2.73
CA ASP A 392 16.16 -12.48 -2.62
C ASP A 392 16.34 -13.16 -3.99
N LYS A 393 15.81 -12.56 -5.05
CA LYS A 393 15.84 -13.13 -6.40
C LYS A 393 16.98 -12.57 -7.24
N ASP A 394 17.48 -11.38 -6.92
CA ASP A 394 18.68 -10.79 -7.53
C ASP A 394 19.66 -10.22 -6.48
N PRO A 395 20.29 -11.09 -5.67
CA PRO A 395 21.22 -10.67 -4.62
C PRO A 395 22.50 -10.05 -5.19
N THR A 396 22.89 -10.43 -6.41
CA THR A 396 24.16 -9.99 -7.01
C THR A 396 24.08 -8.54 -7.48
N SER A 397 22.96 -8.14 -8.09
CA SER A 397 22.73 -6.74 -8.42
C SER A 397 22.56 -5.91 -7.13
N ALA A 398 21.79 -6.43 -6.16
CA ALA A 398 21.53 -5.74 -4.89
C ALA A 398 22.81 -5.38 -4.11
N VAL A 399 23.80 -6.29 -4.03
CA VAL A 399 25.07 -6.07 -3.30
C VAL A 399 25.93 -4.95 -3.90
N ASN A 400 25.79 -4.69 -5.20
CA ASN A 400 26.57 -3.70 -5.92
C ASN A 400 25.81 -2.38 -6.15
N ASP A 401 24.52 -2.34 -5.82
CA ASP A 401 23.65 -1.19 -6.02
C ASP A 401 23.78 -0.19 -4.87
N ARG A 402 24.61 0.82 -5.10
CA ARG A 402 24.85 1.89 -4.12
C ARG A 402 23.63 2.78 -3.91
N ASP A 403 22.80 2.94 -4.92
CA ASP A 403 21.58 3.73 -4.82
C ASP A 403 20.57 3.02 -3.92
N LEU A 404 20.46 1.69 -4.00
CA LEU A 404 19.69 0.88 -3.06
C LEU A 404 20.22 1.02 -1.61
N HIS A 405 21.54 0.96 -1.41
CA HIS A 405 22.15 1.12 -0.07
C HIS A 405 21.86 2.51 0.52
N SER A 406 21.99 3.56 -0.28
CA SER A 406 21.68 4.94 0.11
C SER A 406 20.18 5.11 0.37
N SER A 407 19.33 4.54 -0.47
CA SER A 407 17.87 4.59 -0.33
C SER A 407 17.39 3.90 0.95
N ALA A 408 17.93 2.72 1.26
CA ALA A 408 17.61 1.99 2.48
C ALA A 408 18.02 2.78 3.74
N ALA A 409 19.18 3.45 3.70
CA ALA A 409 19.64 4.30 4.79
C ALA A 409 18.84 5.60 4.95
N ALA A 410 18.51 6.26 3.84
CA ALA A 410 17.72 7.50 3.82
C ALA A 410 16.26 7.29 4.25
N ASN A 411 15.72 6.08 4.08
CA ASN A 411 14.39 5.69 4.57
C ASN A 411 14.43 4.99 5.95
N GLY A 412 15.63 4.80 6.52
CA GLY A 412 15.80 4.19 7.84
C GLY A 412 15.48 2.69 7.91
N SER A 413 15.47 1.98 6.78
CA SER A 413 15.20 0.55 6.75
C SER A 413 16.40 -0.24 7.24
N LYS A 414 16.45 -0.45 8.57
CA LYS A 414 17.42 -1.34 9.20
C LYS A 414 17.34 -2.76 8.63
N ARG A 415 16.13 -3.26 8.33
CA ARG A 415 15.88 -4.61 7.80
C ARG A 415 16.62 -4.85 6.49
N ILE A 416 16.46 -3.95 5.51
CA ILE A 416 17.13 -4.08 4.22
C ILE A 416 18.65 -3.91 4.37
N LEU A 417 19.12 -2.97 5.20
CA LEU A 417 20.55 -2.79 5.48
C LEU A 417 21.20 -4.03 6.12
N GLU A 418 20.53 -4.67 7.07
CA GLU A 418 20.98 -5.94 7.68
C GLU A 418 21.06 -7.05 6.63
N LYS A 419 20.05 -7.16 5.76
CA LYS A 419 20.02 -8.15 4.68
C LYS A 419 21.16 -7.95 3.68
N LEU A 420 21.37 -6.72 3.22
CA LEU A 420 22.48 -6.36 2.33
C LEU A 420 23.83 -6.65 2.99
N HIS A 421 23.99 -6.34 4.28
CA HIS A 421 25.21 -6.66 5.02
C HIS A 421 25.44 -8.18 5.11
N HIS A 422 24.40 -8.97 5.36
CA HIS A 422 24.48 -10.44 5.33
C HIS A 422 24.88 -10.99 3.95
N LEU A 423 24.47 -10.32 2.88
CA LEU A 423 24.90 -10.61 1.50
C LEU A 423 26.30 -10.08 1.16
N GLN A 424 27.04 -9.56 2.15
CA GLN A 424 28.40 -9.01 2.02
C GLN A 424 28.48 -7.70 1.22
N ALA A 425 27.41 -6.89 1.21
CA ALA A 425 27.43 -5.54 0.65
C ALA A 425 28.34 -4.59 1.45
N ASP A 426 29.16 -3.80 0.75
CA ASP A 426 30.01 -2.77 1.35
C ASP A 426 29.21 -1.46 1.54
N LEU A 427 28.55 -1.36 2.70
CA LEU A 427 27.72 -0.21 3.10
C LEU A 427 28.53 1.04 3.46
N THR A 428 29.87 0.95 3.46
CA THR A 428 30.76 2.09 3.78
C THR A 428 31.09 2.93 2.56
N LYS A 429 30.85 2.40 1.36
CA LYS A 429 31.12 3.12 0.12
C LYS A 429 30.13 4.25 -0.07
N PRO A 430 30.61 5.43 -0.49
CA PRO A 430 29.72 6.51 -0.86
C PRO A 430 29.00 6.18 -2.17
N ASP A 431 27.78 6.70 -2.31
CA ASP A 431 27.08 6.79 -3.58
C ASP A 431 27.75 7.78 -4.55
N ASP A 432 27.14 7.96 -5.72
CA ASP A 432 27.67 8.84 -6.77
C ASP A 432 27.71 10.32 -6.38
N PHE A 433 27.04 10.69 -5.28
CA PHE A 433 27.04 12.04 -4.72
C PHE A 433 28.01 12.20 -3.55
N GLY A 434 28.73 11.14 -3.16
CA GLY A 434 29.68 11.16 -2.06
C GLY A 434 29.07 10.85 -0.70
N TRP A 435 27.78 10.48 -0.62
CA TRP A 435 27.12 10.18 0.65
C TRP A 435 27.27 8.71 1.01
N THR A 436 27.73 8.44 2.23
CA THR A 436 27.70 7.07 2.77
C THR A 436 26.33 6.77 3.38
N SER A 437 25.96 5.49 3.43
CA SER A 437 24.74 5.05 4.13
C SER A 437 24.68 5.58 5.57
N LEU A 438 25.82 5.62 6.28
CA LEU A 438 25.87 6.17 7.64
C LEU A 438 25.56 7.67 7.69
N MET A 439 26.09 8.46 6.74
CA MET A 439 25.80 9.90 6.65
C MET A 439 24.31 10.15 6.37
N LEU A 440 23.70 9.34 5.51
CA LEU A 440 22.27 9.45 5.17
C LEU A 440 21.39 9.07 6.36
N ALA A 441 21.63 7.92 7.00
CA ALA A 441 20.87 7.51 8.18
C ALA A 441 20.94 8.54 9.31
N LYS A 442 22.12 9.14 9.53
CA LYS A 442 22.32 10.23 10.49
C LYS A 442 21.66 11.53 10.06
N GLY A 443 21.78 11.92 8.79
CA GLY A 443 21.23 13.15 8.24
C GLY A 443 19.70 13.20 8.28
N PHE A 444 19.05 12.06 8.07
CA PHE A 444 17.59 11.91 8.14
C PHE A 444 17.07 11.49 9.53
N GLY A 445 17.95 11.28 10.52
CA GLY A 445 17.58 11.03 11.92
C GLY A 445 17.09 9.61 12.23
N HIS A 446 17.47 8.62 11.42
CA HIS A 446 17.06 7.22 11.58
C HIS A 446 17.95 6.47 12.58
N THR A 447 17.63 6.60 13.87
CA THR A 447 18.50 6.15 14.98
C THR A 447 18.84 4.65 14.97
N ASP A 448 17.93 3.76 14.56
CA ASP A 448 18.18 2.32 14.55
C ASP A 448 19.06 1.88 13.38
N ALA A 449 18.85 2.46 12.19
CA ALA A 449 19.71 2.27 11.03
C ALA A 449 21.11 2.87 11.26
N GLU A 450 21.17 4.06 11.87
CA GLU A 450 22.43 4.71 12.24
C GLU A 450 23.25 3.83 13.20
N LYS A 451 22.66 3.35 14.30
CA LYS A 451 23.35 2.47 15.25
C LYS A 451 23.86 1.17 14.60
N PHE A 452 23.08 0.60 13.67
CA PHE A 452 23.52 -0.57 12.91
C PHE A 452 24.73 -0.23 12.03
N LEU A 453 24.62 0.83 11.22
CA LEU A 453 25.69 1.26 10.32
C LEU A 453 26.95 1.71 11.07
N GLN A 454 26.82 2.34 12.24
CA GLN A 454 27.95 2.68 13.11
C GLN A 454 28.71 1.44 13.57
N ARG A 455 28.02 0.33 13.86
CA ARG A 455 28.68 -0.94 14.21
C ARG A 455 29.39 -1.55 13.01
N VAL A 456 28.77 -1.48 11.83
CA VAL A 456 29.36 -1.95 10.57
C VAL A 456 30.61 -1.14 10.20
N ASP A 457 30.58 0.19 10.41
CA ASP A 457 31.70 1.10 10.17
C ASP A 457 32.82 0.92 11.24
N SER A 458 32.43 0.80 12.52
CA SER A 458 33.36 0.60 13.64
C SER A 458 34.03 -0.78 13.65
N ALA A 459 33.40 -1.81 13.08
CA ALA A 459 34.01 -3.14 12.91
C ALA A 459 35.23 -3.12 11.96
N ARG A 460 35.46 -2.03 11.24
CA ARG A 460 36.66 -1.77 10.42
C ARG A 460 37.68 -0.86 11.09
N VAL A 461 37.33 -0.20 12.21
CA VAL A 461 38.21 0.69 12.96
C VAL A 461 38.92 -0.09 14.07
N GLU A 462 39.73 -1.07 13.70
CA GLU A 462 40.88 -1.48 14.53
C GLU A 462 42.10 -0.71 14.03
N THR A 463 42.28 0.49 14.57
CA THR A 463 43.41 1.37 14.29
C THR A 463 44.64 0.97 15.09
N LEU A 464 45.77 0.76 14.41
CA LEU A 464 47.13 0.84 14.97
C LEU A 464 48.05 1.57 13.95
N PRO A 465 49.13 2.24 14.42
CA PRO A 465 49.31 3.69 14.52
C PRO A 465 49.82 4.39 13.24
N THR A 466 49.41 5.64 13.04
CA THR A 466 49.87 6.53 11.96
C THR A 466 50.78 7.65 12.50
N ARG A 467 52.02 7.71 11.98
CA ARG A 467 53.07 8.76 12.11
C ARG A 467 54.14 8.59 13.19
N TRP A 468 55.39 8.74 12.73
CA TRP A 468 56.59 8.97 13.53
C TRP A 468 57.00 10.45 13.41
N VAL A 469 57.27 11.12 14.52
CA VAL A 469 57.83 12.49 14.54
C VAL A 469 59.11 12.48 15.37
N ASN A 470 60.22 12.97 14.80
CA ASN A 470 61.47 13.15 15.52
C ASN A 470 61.64 14.65 15.92
N MET A 471 61.25 14.98 17.17
CA MET A 471 61.73 16.09 18.04
C MET A 471 61.42 17.57 17.65
N PRO A 472 61.74 18.56 18.54
CA PRO A 472 60.88 19.20 19.53
C PRO A 472 60.33 20.56 19.05
N ALA A 473 59.11 20.61 18.55
CA ALA A 473 58.43 21.87 18.26
C ALA A 473 56.95 21.76 18.60
N HIS A 474 56.41 22.74 19.33
CA HIS A 474 54.99 22.82 19.64
C HIS A 474 54.23 23.17 18.36
N VAL A 475 53.44 22.23 17.85
CA VAL A 475 52.55 22.42 16.70
C VAL A 475 51.13 22.56 17.24
N GLU A 476 50.52 23.73 17.09
CA GLU A 476 49.08 23.90 17.28
C GLU A 476 48.38 23.82 15.92
N VAL A 477 47.35 22.99 15.88
CA VAL A 477 46.51 22.73 14.70
C VAL A 477 45.15 23.39 14.96
N ASP A 478 44.63 24.16 14.01
CA ASP A 478 43.27 24.67 14.14
C ASP A 478 42.21 23.56 13.96
N ALA A 479 40.97 23.84 14.36
CA ALA A 479 39.88 22.86 14.41
C ALA A 479 39.49 22.24 13.05
N THR A 480 40.10 22.67 11.93
CA THR A 480 39.86 22.10 10.60
C THR A 480 41.02 21.24 10.08
N GLY A 481 42.17 21.25 10.76
CA GLY A 481 43.32 20.41 10.37
C GLY A 481 44.08 20.89 9.13
N THR A 482 43.83 22.10 8.62
CA THR A 482 44.30 22.48 7.27
C THR A 482 45.37 23.58 7.21
N VAL A 483 45.62 24.35 8.28
CA VAL A 483 46.67 25.40 8.29
C VAL A 483 47.65 25.20 9.45
N LEU A 484 48.94 25.15 9.12
CA LEU A 484 50.05 24.95 10.07
C LEU A 484 50.82 26.26 10.28
N LYS A 485 50.92 26.71 11.54
CA LYS A 485 51.96 27.69 11.94
C LYS A 485 53.04 26.96 12.73
N CYS A 486 54.27 27.04 12.24
CA CYS A 486 55.44 26.47 12.88
C CYS A 486 56.35 27.61 13.38
N SER A 487 56.76 27.58 14.64
CA SER A 487 57.85 28.40 15.17
C SER A 487 59.11 27.54 15.33
N SER A 488 60.25 28.11 14.89
CA SER A 488 61.53 27.47 14.55
C SER A 488 62.29 26.75 15.68
N THR A 489 63.06 25.71 15.33
CA THR A 489 64.52 25.62 15.61
C THR A 489 65.27 24.89 14.47
N ASP A 490 66.57 25.17 14.33
CA ASP A 490 67.44 25.08 13.13
C ASP A 490 67.77 23.69 12.52
N ILE A 491 66.88 22.71 12.54
CA ILE A 491 67.09 21.43 11.83
C ILE A 491 65.85 21.10 10.98
N PRO A 492 66.00 20.82 9.67
CA PRO A 492 64.84 20.50 8.83
C PRO A 492 64.20 19.18 9.30
N PRO A 493 62.90 19.15 9.58
CA PRO A 493 62.21 17.93 9.98
C PRO A 493 62.25 16.91 8.83
N THR A 494 62.85 15.75 9.09
CA THR A 494 62.77 14.63 8.15
C THR A 494 61.48 13.87 8.45
N ALA A 495 60.41 14.14 7.68
CA ALA A 495 59.15 13.44 7.81
C ALA A 495 59.17 12.15 6.99
N ILE A 496 58.82 11.04 7.64
CA ILE A 496 58.72 9.72 7.02
C ILE A 496 57.25 9.31 7.02
N SER A 497 56.68 9.05 5.84
CA SER A 497 55.31 8.56 5.67
C SER A 497 55.35 7.26 4.89
N THR A 498 54.68 6.23 5.39
CA THR A 498 54.23 5.10 4.57
C THR A 498 52.76 5.30 4.29
N ASP A 499 52.44 5.48 3.02
CA ASP A 499 51.13 5.89 2.50
C ASP A 499 50.22 4.70 2.18
N LYS A 500 50.44 3.52 2.79
CA LYS A 500 49.61 2.33 2.55
C LYS A 500 49.32 1.49 3.80
N PRO A 501 48.07 0.98 3.95
CA PRO A 501 47.65 0.14 5.07
C PRO A 501 48.17 -1.30 4.95
N LEU A 502 48.36 -1.97 6.09
CA LEU A 502 48.68 -3.40 6.18
C LEU A 502 47.42 -4.23 6.48
N ARG A 503 47.42 -5.50 6.08
CA ARG A 503 46.33 -6.45 6.36
C ARG A 503 46.40 -6.98 7.80
N GLY A 504 45.24 -7.21 8.41
CA GLY A 504 45.11 -7.64 9.81
C GLY A 504 45.46 -9.10 10.11
N ASP A 505 45.86 -9.91 9.12
CA ASP A 505 46.27 -11.30 9.27
C ASP A 505 47.80 -11.50 9.29
N LEU A 506 48.57 -10.40 9.28
CA LEU A 506 50.03 -10.43 9.23
C LEU A 506 50.65 -10.73 10.61
N LYS A 507 51.47 -11.79 10.66
CA LYS A 507 52.23 -12.18 11.86
C LYS A 507 53.44 -11.28 12.12
N SER A 508 54.03 -10.74 11.05
CA SER A 508 55.13 -9.78 11.11
C SER A 508 55.08 -8.84 9.90
N TYR A 509 55.65 -7.65 10.05
CA TYR A 509 55.72 -6.67 8.97
C TYR A 509 56.98 -5.82 9.04
N TYR A 510 57.42 -5.32 7.88
CA TYR A 510 58.65 -4.55 7.70
C TYR A 510 58.42 -3.40 6.72
N PHE A 511 59.00 -2.25 7.01
CA PHE A 511 59.00 -1.09 6.12
C PHE A 511 60.41 -0.56 5.95
N GLU A 512 60.70 -0.05 4.75
CA GLU A 512 62.00 0.54 4.41
C GLU A 512 61.78 1.88 3.71
N VAL A 513 62.64 2.85 4.02
CA VAL A 513 62.55 4.22 3.55
C VAL A 513 63.92 4.68 3.09
N THR A 514 63.98 5.22 1.88
CA THR A 514 65.21 5.74 1.27
C THR A 514 65.36 7.22 1.57
N SER A 515 66.51 7.64 2.09
CA SER A 515 66.81 9.06 2.25
C SER A 515 66.94 9.71 0.86
N LYS A 516 66.20 10.80 0.61
CA LYS A 516 66.28 11.55 -0.64
C LYS A 516 66.73 12.98 -0.39
N LYS A 517 67.57 13.49 -1.28
CA LYS A 517 67.95 14.90 -1.31
C LYS A 517 66.81 15.71 -1.93
N MET A 518 66.35 16.77 -1.29
CA MET A 518 65.33 17.66 -1.87
C MET A 518 65.98 18.65 -2.84
N ASP A 519 65.43 18.74 -4.05
CA ASP A 519 65.74 19.80 -5.01
C ASP A 519 64.89 21.03 -4.69
N GLY A 520 65.53 22.19 -4.46
CA GLY A 520 64.83 23.47 -4.27
C GLY A 520 65.18 24.30 -3.04
N VAL A 521 66.22 23.96 -2.27
CA VAL A 521 66.82 24.94 -1.35
C VAL A 521 67.80 25.79 -2.16
N GLU A 522 67.33 26.94 -2.66
CA GLU A 522 68.23 27.99 -3.12
C GLU A 522 69.19 28.34 -1.99
N GLN A 523 70.48 28.33 -2.32
CA GLN A 523 71.56 28.72 -1.45
C GLN A 523 71.24 30.06 -0.79
N ALA A 524 71.13 30.07 0.55
CA ALA A 524 71.36 31.30 1.29
C ALA A 524 72.79 31.74 0.98
N THR A 525 72.91 32.79 0.17
CA THR A 525 74.16 33.41 -0.24
C THR A 525 74.91 33.90 1.01
N TYR A 526 76.00 33.24 1.34
CA TYR A 526 77.07 33.83 2.13
C TYR A 526 78.19 34.30 1.19
N PRO A 527 78.77 35.49 1.42
CA PRO A 527 79.78 36.03 0.53
C PRO A 527 81.10 35.26 0.67
N GLU A 528 81.67 34.90 -0.49
CA GLU A 528 83.06 34.59 -0.80
C GLU A 528 83.86 33.65 0.14
N ARG A 529 84.15 32.44 -0.37
CA ARG A 529 85.54 31.98 -0.65
C ARG A 529 85.54 30.64 -1.42
N PRO A 530 86.50 30.45 -2.34
CA PRO A 530 86.60 29.23 -3.14
C PRO A 530 87.32 28.17 -2.31
N HIS A 531 86.84 26.93 -2.27
CA HIS A 531 87.64 25.71 -2.38
C HIS A 531 86.70 24.50 -2.38
N THR A 532 86.89 23.66 -3.39
CA THR A 532 86.32 22.32 -3.58
C THR A 532 86.52 21.45 -2.34
N GLN A 533 85.45 21.01 -1.68
CA GLN A 533 85.44 19.83 -0.81
C GLN A 533 84.00 19.32 -0.61
N SER A 534 83.89 18.00 -0.45
CA SER A 534 82.67 17.18 -0.43
C SER A 534 81.50 17.77 0.39
N LEU A 535 80.27 17.52 -0.08
CA LEU A 535 79.04 17.69 0.72
C LEU A 535 79.25 17.10 2.13
N PRO A 536 78.87 17.80 3.21
CA PRO A 536 79.03 17.27 4.56
C PRO A 536 78.05 16.12 4.78
N SER A 537 78.56 14.95 5.18
CA SER A 537 77.78 13.90 5.80
C SER A 537 77.12 14.48 7.06
N ALA A 538 75.80 14.64 7.04
CA ALA A 538 75.06 15.12 8.19
C ALA A 538 74.92 13.96 9.20
N SER A 539 75.36 14.15 10.44
CA SER A 539 74.98 13.25 11.52
C SER A 539 73.58 13.61 12.00
N VAL A 540 72.67 12.63 11.99
CA VAL A 540 71.30 12.80 12.48
C VAL A 540 71.19 12.05 13.80
N ARG A 541 70.82 12.76 14.85
CA ARG A 541 70.51 12.14 16.14
C ARG A 541 69.12 11.49 16.03
N TRP A 542 69.08 10.17 16.11
CA TRP A 542 67.85 9.40 15.96
C TRP A 542 67.56 8.62 17.25
N GLU A 543 66.50 9.01 17.94
CA GLU A 543 65.92 8.25 19.04
C GLU A 543 64.52 7.81 18.60
N PRO A 544 64.36 6.58 18.07
CA PRO A 544 63.03 6.10 17.73
C PRO A 544 62.22 5.92 19.02
N GLN A 545 61.08 6.62 19.09
CA GLN A 545 60.10 6.47 20.16
C GLN A 545 58.82 5.89 19.56
N LEU A 546 58.28 4.84 20.17
CA LEU A 546 56.99 4.30 19.82
C LEU A 546 55.93 4.93 20.71
N GLU A 547 55.05 5.75 20.13
CA GLU A 547 53.91 6.32 20.84
C GLU A 547 52.66 5.48 20.62
N VAL A 548 52.04 5.04 21.71
CA VAL A 548 50.80 4.25 21.71
C VAL A 548 49.64 5.17 22.05
N PHE A 549 48.64 5.21 21.17
CA PHE A 549 47.43 6.02 21.33
C PHE A 549 46.21 5.11 21.44
N LEU A 550 45.28 5.48 22.33
CA LEU A 550 44.02 4.78 22.55
C LEU A 550 42.89 5.80 22.58
N ALA A 551 41.90 5.63 21.70
CA ALA A 551 40.80 6.60 21.51
C ALA A 551 41.29 8.06 21.30
N GLY A 552 42.39 8.22 20.53
CA GLY A 552 42.98 9.53 20.24
C GLY A 552 43.80 10.15 21.38
N ASN A 553 43.86 9.52 22.55
CA ASN A 553 44.68 9.97 23.69
C ASN A 553 45.99 9.18 23.75
N ARG A 554 47.13 9.87 23.97
CA ARG A 554 48.43 9.21 24.14
C ARG A 554 48.44 8.43 25.46
N VAL A 555 48.63 7.11 25.38
CA VAL A 555 48.63 6.23 26.55
C VAL A 555 50.05 5.93 27.04
N SER A 556 51.01 5.75 26.14
CA SER A 556 52.41 5.53 26.51
C SER A 556 53.39 5.91 25.41
N THR A 557 54.62 6.25 25.81
CA THR A 557 55.75 6.42 24.90
C THR A 557 56.82 5.41 25.31
N LEU A 558 57.20 4.50 24.42
CA LEU A 558 58.29 3.54 24.63
C LEU A 558 59.56 4.08 23.98
N PRO A 559 60.54 4.57 24.76
CA PRO A 559 61.82 4.99 24.23
C PRO A 559 62.66 3.76 23.85
N MET A 560 63.19 3.72 22.63
CA MET A 560 64.15 2.69 22.23
C MET A 560 65.58 3.18 22.49
N ARG A 561 66.43 2.33 23.07
CA ARG A 561 67.88 2.58 23.19
C ARG A 561 68.64 1.43 22.51
N ALA A 562 69.75 1.78 21.86
CA ALA A 562 70.74 0.80 21.40
C ALA A 562 71.42 0.10 22.61
N PRO A 563 71.95 -1.13 22.45
CA PRO A 563 72.65 -1.81 23.53
C PRO A 563 73.96 -1.06 23.79
N SER A 564 74.12 -0.54 25.01
CA SER A 564 75.41 -0.03 25.46
C SER A 564 76.31 -1.22 25.81
N SER A 565 77.22 -1.60 24.93
CA SER A 565 78.39 -2.39 25.32
C SER A 565 79.38 -1.48 26.06
N GLY A 566 79.12 -1.22 27.34
CA GLY A 566 80.09 -0.65 28.27
C GLY A 566 80.40 0.84 28.11
N GLU A 567 80.30 1.56 29.23
CA GLU A 567 80.82 2.91 29.49
C GLU A 567 80.23 4.09 28.68
N VAL A 568 79.34 4.80 29.37
CA VAL A 568 78.95 6.22 29.32
C VAL A 568 79.58 7.12 28.24
N GLU A 569 78.69 7.89 27.61
CA GLU A 569 78.92 9.15 26.85
C GLU A 569 79.35 9.06 25.38
N GLU A 570 78.57 8.38 24.54
CA GLU A 570 78.28 8.86 23.18
C GLU A 570 76.96 8.21 22.71
N ARG A 571 75.94 9.03 22.42
CA ARG A 571 74.71 8.52 21.80
C ARG A 571 75.11 8.18 20.37
N ASP A 572 75.26 6.90 20.05
CA ASP A 572 75.74 6.44 18.73
C ASP A 572 75.00 7.15 17.59
N GLU A 573 75.68 8.12 16.97
CA GLU A 573 75.15 8.86 15.83
C GLU A 573 75.25 7.98 14.59
N LEU A 574 74.11 7.51 14.09
CA LEU A 574 74.03 6.83 12.79
C LEU A 574 74.36 7.84 11.69
N ARG A 575 75.52 7.67 11.04
CA ARG A 575 75.90 8.45 9.86
C ARG A 575 75.01 8.05 8.68
N CYS A 576 74.35 9.02 8.06
CA CYS A 576 73.44 8.80 6.94
C CYS A 576 73.96 9.54 5.71
N GLU A 577 74.06 8.84 4.58
CA GLU A 577 74.33 9.45 3.27
C GLU A 577 73.04 9.54 2.42
N PRO A 578 72.91 10.54 1.54
CA PRO A 578 71.79 10.59 0.60
C PRO A 578 71.75 9.32 -0.26
N GLY A 579 70.63 8.59 -0.20
CA GLY A 579 70.47 7.29 -0.86
C GLY A 579 70.54 6.08 0.09
N ASP A 580 71.02 6.25 1.32
CA ASP A 580 70.90 5.20 2.35
C ASP A 580 69.43 4.88 2.62
N THR A 581 69.12 3.59 2.76
CA THR A 581 67.82 3.10 3.19
C THR A 581 67.83 2.71 4.65
N PHE A 582 66.73 2.99 5.34
CA PHE A 582 66.53 2.61 6.73
C PHE A 582 65.18 1.93 6.85
N GLY A 583 65.13 0.84 7.60
CA GLY A 583 63.91 0.09 7.78
C GLY A 583 63.70 -0.31 9.23
N CYS A 584 62.44 -0.61 9.57
CA CYS A 584 62.11 -1.23 10.83
C CYS A 584 61.05 -2.31 10.61
N GLY A 585 61.11 -3.35 11.42
CA GLY A 585 60.14 -4.42 11.38
C GLY A 585 59.68 -4.80 12.77
N VAL A 586 58.45 -5.28 12.85
CA VAL A 586 57.81 -5.71 14.10
C VAL A 586 57.33 -7.15 13.91
N ASP A 587 57.65 -7.99 14.89
CA ASP A 587 57.12 -9.33 15.05
C ASP A 587 56.09 -9.30 16.18
N LEU A 588 54.83 -9.47 15.81
CA LEU A 588 53.70 -9.37 16.73
C LEU A 588 53.52 -10.65 17.56
N GLU A 589 53.98 -11.80 17.08
CA GLU A 589 53.92 -13.07 17.82
C GLU A 589 55.02 -13.14 18.88
N ALA A 590 56.23 -12.69 18.55
CA ALA A 590 57.35 -12.64 19.49
C ALA A 590 57.35 -11.38 20.37
N ASN A 591 56.52 -10.39 20.05
CA ASN A 591 56.47 -9.08 20.67
C ASN A 591 57.85 -8.37 20.64
N THR A 592 58.52 -8.45 19.49
CA THR A 592 59.86 -7.86 19.28
C THR A 592 59.86 -6.93 18.07
N MET A 593 60.79 -5.98 18.04
CA MET A 593 61.00 -5.09 16.90
C MET A 593 62.46 -5.21 16.44
N TRP A 594 62.78 -4.74 15.25
CA TRP A 594 64.16 -4.61 14.78
C TRP A 594 64.29 -3.44 13.82
N VAL A 595 65.52 -2.97 13.61
CA VAL A 595 65.85 -1.89 12.68
C VAL A 595 66.88 -2.39 11.68
N THR A 596 66.88 -1.84 10.47
CA THR A 596 67.86 -2.14 9.43
C THR A 596 68.43 -0.86 8.83
N LYS A 597 69.69 -0.88 8.41
CA LYS A 597 70.28 0.12 7.50
C LYS A 597 70.75 -0.59 6.24
N ASN A 598 70.38 -0.08 5.07
CA ASN A 598 70.70 -0.67 3.76
C ASN A 598 70.37 -2.17 3.69
N GLY A 599 69.24 -2.55 4.31
CA GLY A 599 68.78 -3.95 4.42
C GLY A 599 69.44 -4.80 5.51
N GLU A 600 70.50 -4.34 6.18
CA GLU A 600 71.17 -5.10 7.25
C GLU A 600 70.59 -4.79 8.64
N LYS A 601 70.25 -5.84 9.40
CA LYS A 601 69.67 -5.73 10.75
C LYS A 601 70.69 -5.19 11.75
N ILE A 602 70.30 -4.13 12.44
CA ILE A 602 71.04 -3.51 13.53
C ILE A 602 70.53 -4.16 14.83
N GLU A 603 71.41 -4.83 15.58
CA GLU A 603 71.05 -5.45 16.86
C GLU A 603 70.77 -4.36 17.90
N MET A 604 69.54 -4.33 18.41
CA MET A 604 69.12 -3.47 19.52
C MET A 604 68.40 -4.30 20.57
N ASP A 605 68.79 -4.15 21.84
CA ASP A 605 68.18 -4.86 22.96
C ASP A 605 66.90 -4.15 23.43
N PHE A 606 65.79 -4.88 23.49
CA PHE A 606 64.49 -4.36 23.91
C PHE A 606 64.26 -4.59 25.41
N PHE A 607 63.77 -3.57 26.12
CA PHE A 607 63.27 -3.78 27.48
C PHE A 607 61.94 -4.55 27.43
N LYS A 608 61.97 -5.82 27.85
CA LYS A 608 60.77 -6.60 28.20
C LYS A 608 60.18 -6.07 29.49
N ASN A 609 59.24 -5.14 29.42
CA ASN A 609 58.23 -4.91 30.46
C ASN A 609 57.12 -4.01 29.90
N VAL A 610 56.12 -4.62 29.25
CA VAL A 610 54.67 -4.49 29.51
C VAL A 610 54.01 -5.75 28.96
#